data_AF-A0A818Y8J0-F1
#
_entry.id   AF-A0A818Y8J0-F1
#
_cell.length_a   1.000
_cell.length_b   1.000
_cell.length_c   1.000
_cell.angle_alpha   90.00
_cell.angle_beta   90.00
_cell.angle_gamma   90.00
#
_symmetry.space_group_name_H-M   'P 1'
#
loop_
_entity.id
_entity.type
_entity.pdbx_description
1 polymer ?
#
loop_
_entity_poly.entity_id
_entity_poly.type
_entity_poly.pdbx_seq_one_letter_code
_entity_poly.pdbx_strand_id
1 'polypeptide(L)'
;MNDDVNDGILGLAYPNLAKGAEKPLFYNMWSQGLIPEAIFTFYLNPDTNEESGGELIFGSADSSKYTGSITYIPVAIEGYWEFLMTSVSIGSTILSSSVYAIADTGTTFIIGPTIQVTALNAALGGAYDSTSGLVCLFLANLSENNII
;
A
#
# COMPACT_ATOMS: atom_id res chain seq x y z
N MET A 1 25.76 12.04 -11.17
CA MET A 1 25.13 10.93 -11.90
C MET A 1 23.63 11.16 -11.76
N ASN A 2 22.85 10.95 -12.82
CA ASN A 2 21.43 11.30 -12.83
C ASN A 2 20.64 10.25 -12.05
N ASP A 3 20.11 10.63 -10.88
CA ASP A 3 19.44 9.74 -9.93
C ASP A 3 17.94 9.59 -10.25
N ASP A 4 17.62 8.98 -11.38
CA ASP A 4 16.39 8.20 -11.52
C ASP A 4 16.77 6.85 -12.09
N VAL A 5 16.82 5.83 -11.24
CA VAL A 5 17.22 4.45 -11.60
C VAL A 5 16.13 3.75 -12.42
N ASN A 6 14.94 4.35 -12.53
CA ASN A 6 13.78 3.77 -13.21
C ASN A 6 13.49 4.50 -14.54
N ASP A 7 13.37 3.73 -15.62
CA ASP A 7 13.09 4.26 -16.96
C ASP A 7 11.58 4.52 -17.22
N GLY A 8 10.69 4.05 -16.33
CA GLY A 8 9.25 4.19 -16.55
C GLY A 8 8.37 3.63 -15.44
N ILE A 9 7.06 3.64 -15.70
CA ILE A 9 6.01 3.22 -14.76
C ILE A 9 5.11 2.19 -15.43
N LEU A 10 4.85 1.08 -14.73
CA LEU A 10 3.85 0.08 -15.12
C LEU A 10 2.57 0.27 -14.31
N GLY A 11 1.52 0.78 -14.96
CA GLY A 11 0.21 0.97 -14.33
C GLY A 11 -0.59 -0.33 -14.22
N LEU A 12 -1.07 -0.64 -13.00
CA LEU A 12 -1.90 -1.82 -12.69
C LEU A 12 -3.29 -1.46 -12.14
N ALA A 13 -3.73 -0.22 -12.29
CA ALA A 13 -5.08 0.21 -11.91
C ALA A 13 -6.14 -0.24 -12.95
N TYR A 14 -7.41 0.09 -12.68
CA TYR A 14 -8.52 -0.27 -13.58
C TYR A 14 -8.43 0.46 -14.94
N PRO A 15 -9.04 -0.10 -16.01
CA PRO A 15 -8.89 0.41 -17.37
C PRO A 15 -9.48 1.81 -17.55
N ASN A 16 -10.46 2.21 -16.74
CA ASN A 16 -11.06 3.55 -16.80
C ASN A 16 -10.10 4.68 -16.39
N LEU A 17 -8.99 4.36 -15.71
CA LEU A 17 -7.91 5.33 -15.44
C LEU A 17 -6.84 5.36 -16.55
N ALA A 18 -6.84 4.40 -17.48
CA ALA A 18 -5.85 4.36 -18.54
C ALA A 18 -6.03 5.55 -19.50
N LYS A 19 -4.92 6.22 -19.84
CA LYS A 19 -4.91 7.25 -20.88
C LYS A 19 -4.73 6.58 -22.24
N GLY A 20 -5.83 6.38 -22.96
CA GLY A 20 -5.82 5.82 -24.31
C GLY A 20 -6.93 4.78 -24.50
N ALA A 21 -6.97 4.17 -25.68
CA ALA A 21 -7.91 3.10 -26.00
C ALA A 21 -7.38 1.70 -25.63
N GLU A 22 -6.10 1.62 -25.23
CA GLU A 22 -5.43 0.35 -24.95
C GLU A 22 -5.79 -0.20 -23.57
N LYS A 23 -5.97 -1.51 -23.49
CA LYS A 23 -6.17 -2.20 -22.20
C LYS A 23 -4.87 -2.19 -21.40
N PRO A 24 -4.91 -2.05 -20.06
CA PRO A 24 -3.72 -2.21 -19.23
C PRO A 24 -3.13 -3.62 -19.34
N LEU A 25 -1.83 -3.75 -19.06
CA LEU A 25 -1.05 -5.00 -19.24
C LEU A 25 -1.75 -6.22 -18.63
N PHE A 26 -2.14 -6.12 -17.36
CA PHE A 26 -2.78 -7.23 -16.63
C PHE A 26 -4.06 -7.73 -17.31
N TYR A 27 -4.91 -6.81 -17.78
CA TYR A 27 -6.14 -7.17 -18.50
C TYR A 27 -5.84 -7.85 -19.84
N ASN A 28 -4.77 -7.44 -20.52
CA ASN A 28 -4.32 -8.11 -21.73
C ASN A 28 -3.86 -9.55 -21.41
N MET A 29 -3.02 -9.73 -20.39
CA MET A 29 -2.56 -11.06 -19.96
C MET A 29 -3.73 -12.00 -19.65
N TRP A 30 -4.72 -11.51 -18.91
CA TRP A 30 -5.94 -12.27 -18.62
C TRP A 30 -6.73 -12.60 -19.89
N SER A 31 -7.00 -11.60 -20.74
CA SER A 31 -7.79 -11.80 -21.96
C SER A 31 -7.16 -12.74 -22.99
N GLN A 32 -5.82 -12.87 -22.95
CA GLN A 32 -5.05 -13.76 -23.82
C GLN A 32 -4.83 -15.14 -23.20
N GLY A 33 -5.33 -15.39 -21.98
CA GLY A 33 -5.16 -16.67 -21.28
C GLY A 33 -3.72 -16.96 -20.87
N LEU A 34 -2.89 -15.93 -20.68
CA LEU A 34 -1.47 -16.07 -20.30
C LEU A 34 -1.29 -16.32 -18.80
N ILE A 35 -2.32 -16.06 -17.99
CA ILE A 35 -2.31 -16.25 -16.55
C ILE A 35 -3.50 -17.13 -16.14
N PRO A 36 -3.32 -18.04 -15.17
CA PRO A 36 -4.34 -19.01 -14.81
C PRO A 36 -5.49 -18.40 -14.00
N GLU A 37 -5.24 -17.30 -13.29
CA GLU A 37 -6.24 -16.58 -12.49
C GLU A 37 -6.18 -15.08 -12.77
N ALA A 38 -7.32 -14.39 -12.63
CA ALA A 38 -7.43 -12.94 -12.79
C ALA A 38 -7.01 -12.21 -11.50
N ILE A 39 -5.80 -12.49 -11.01
CA ILE A 39 -5.19 -11.81 -9.86
C ILE A 39 -3.75 -11.42 -10.15
N PHE A 40 -3.21 -10.47 -9.38
CA PHE A 40 -1.78 -10.27 -9.22
C PHE A 40 -1.50 -9.98 -7.75
N THR A 41 -0.30 -10.34 -7.29
CA THR A 41 0.10 -10.18 -5.89
C THR A 41 1.45 -9.51 -5.78
N PHE A 42 1.58 -8.67 -4.77
CA PHE A 42 2.84 -8.08 -4.36
C PHE A 42 3.31 -8.70 -3.04
N TYR A 43 4.57 -9.09 -3.00
CA TYR A 43 5.31 -9.32 -1.77
C TYR A 43 6.39 -8.25 -1.67
N LEU A 44 6.44 -7.54 -0.54
CA LEU A 44 7.49 -6.57 -0.25
C LEU A 44 8.34 -7.14 0.87
N ASN A 45 9.64 -7.29 0.63
CA ASN A 45 10.54 -7.87 1.63
C ASN A 45 10.81 -6.84 2.74
N PRO A 46 10.48 -7.14 4.01
CA PRO A 46 10.78 -6.23 5.11
C PRO A 46 12.26 -6.21 5.48
N ASP A 47 13.05 -7.22 5.09
CA ASP A 47 14.48 -7.25 5.37
C ASP A 47 15.25 -6.39 4.37
N THR A 48 15.73 -5.25 4.84
CA THR A 48 16.48 -4.28 4.03
C THR A 48 17.93 -4.69 3.77
N ASN A 49 18.40 -5.81 4.34
CA ASN A 49 19.77 -6.32 4.13
C ASN A 49 19.83 -7.36 3.00
N GLU A 50 18.68 -7.85 2.55
CA GLU A 50 18.58 -8.81 1.46
C GLU A 50 18.62 -8.10 0.09
N GLU A 51 19.23 -8.74 -0.91
CA GLU A 51 19.27 -8.20 -2.28
C GLU A 51 17.89 -8.20 -2.95
N SER A 52 16.99 -9.11 -2.54
CA SER A 52 15.63 -9.19 -3.06
C SER A 52 14.69 -8.26 -2.30
N GLY A 53 14.32 -7.13 -2.92
CA GLY A 53 13.41 -6.14 -2.32
C GLY A 53 11.93 -6.52 -2.35
N GLY A 54 11.53 -7.48 -3.19
CA GLY A 54 10.14 -7.89 -3.34
C GLY A 54 9.84 -8.61 -4.64
N GLU A 55 8.59 -9.04 -4.82
CA GLU A 55 8.12 -9.81 -5.96
C GLU A 55 6.74 -9.33 -6.40
N LEU A 56 6.53 -9.26 -7.72
CA LEU A 56 5.22 -9.13 -8.36
C LEU A 56 4.92 -10.43 -9.11
N ILE A 57 3.81 -11.08 -8.77
CA ILE A 57 3.36 -12.31 -9.41
C ILE A 57 2.03 -12.05 -10.11
N PHE A 58 1.91 -12.46 -11.37
CA PHE A 58 0.64 -12.44 -12.09
C PHE A 58 0.03 -13.84 -12.11
N GLY A 59 -1.24 -13.93 -11.73
CA GLY A 59 -2.06 -15.14 -11.83
C GLY A 59 -1.96 -16.13 -10.69
N SER A 60 -1.23 -15.82 -9.61
CA SER A 60 -1.19 -16.67 -8.41
C SER A 60 -0.77 -15.86 -7.19
N ALA A 61 -0.91 -16.46 -6.01
CA ALA A 61 -0.36 -15.98 -4.75
C ALA A 61 0.59 -17.04 -4.18
N ASP A 62 1.85 -16.69 -3.90
CA ASP A 62 2.82 -17.63 -3.33
C ASP A 62 2.54 -17.85 -1.84
N SER A 63 2.06 -19.04 -1.49
CA SER A 63 1.76 -19.43 -0.11
C SER A 63 2.98 -19.48 0.82
N SER A 64 4.19 -19.47 0.28
CA SER A 64 5.41 -19.36 1.10
C SER A 64 5.64 -17.94 1.63
N LYS A 65 4.96 -16.94 1.07
CA LYS A 65 5.15 -15.51 1.37
C LYS A 65 4.15 -14.93 2.36
N TYR A 66 3.15 -15.71 2.79
CA TYR A 66 2.16 -15.29 3.77
C TYR A 66 1.79 -16.42 4.72
N THR A 67 1.18 -16.08 5.86
CA THR A 67 0.62 -17.04 6.80
C THR A 67 -0.88 -16.81 6.94
N GLY A 68 -1.62 -17.84 7.36
CA GLY A 68 -3.07 -17.77 7.47
C GLY A 68 -3.79 -17.72 6.13
N SER A 69 -5.00 -17.17 6.11
CA SER A 69 -5.84 -17.07 4.90
C SER A 69 -5.92 -15.63 4.40
N ILE A 70 -5.97 -15.48 3.08
CA ILE A 70 -6.20 -14.17 2.43
C ILE A 70 -7.63 -13.70 2.74
N THR A 71 -7.74 -12.46 3.23
CA THR A 71 -9.03 -11.79 3.42
C THR A 71 -9.31 -10.90 2.23
N TYR A 72 -10.40 -11.17 1.52
CA TYR A 72 -10.83 -10.37 0.36
C TYR A 72 -11.84 -9.31 0.77
N ILE A 73 -11.64 -8.09 0.30
CA ILE A 73 -12.53 -6.95 0.49
C ILE A 73 -12.99 -6.47 -0.90
N PRO A 74 -14.28 -6.22 -1.12
CA PRO A 74 -14.75 -5.74 -2.41
C PRO A 74 -14.17 -4.35 -2.72
N VAL A 75 -13.83 -4.13 -3.99
CA VAL A 75 -13.49 -2.80 -4.49
C VAL A 75 -14.72 -1.90 -4.44
N ALA A 76 -14.56 -0.71 -3.85
CA ALA A 76 -15.65 0.24 -3.64
C ALA A 76 -16.05 0.95 -4.95
N ILE A 77 -15.05 1.43 -5.69
CA ILE A 77 -15.22 2.15 -6.95
C ILE A 77 -14.14 1.64 -7.91
N GLU A 78 -14.57 1.13 -9.07
CA GLU A 78 -13.63 0.73 -10.12
C GLU A 78 -12.88 1.96 -10.63
N GLY A 79 -11.57 1.98 -10.40
CA GLY A 79 -10.67 3.08 -10.72
C GLY A 79 -9.33 2.76 -10.08
N TYR A 80 -9.17 3.14 -8.83
CA TYR A 80 -8.07 2.67 -7.99
C TYR A 80 -8.43 1.34 -7.33
N TRP A 81 -7.45 0.70 -6.69
CA TRP A 81 -7.68 -0.41 -5.75
C TRP A 81 -8.22 0.12 -4.42
N GLU A 82 -9.38 0.78 -4.52
CA GLU A 82 -10.06 1.45 -3.42
C GLU A 82 -11.03 0.50 -2.71
N PHE A 83 -11.01 0.49 -1.38
CA PHE A 83 -11.88 -0.33 -0.56
C PHE A 83 -12.34 0.42 0.69
N LEU A 84 -13.46 -0.02 1.25
CA LEU A 84 -13.97 0.53 2.50
C LEU A 84 -13.23 -0.08 3.69
N MET A 85 -12.62 0.77 4.50
CA MET A 85 -11.98 0.41 5.77
C MET A 85 -12.90 0.77 6.94
N THR A 86 -13.11 -0.19 7.83
CA THR A 86 -14.02 -0.04 8.97
C THR A 86 -13.57 1.04 9.94
N SER A 87 -12.29 1.06 10.29
CA SER A 87 -11.73 2.08 11.19
C SER A 87 -10.22 2.19 11.07
N VAL A 88 -9.69 3.35 11.43
CA VAL A 88 -8.27 3.56 11.75
C VAL A 88 -8.20 3.88 13.23
N SER A 89 -7.32 3.18 13.97
CA SER A 89 -7.17 3.35 15.41
C SER A 89 -5.71 3.41 15.82
N ILE A 90 -5.47 4.01 16.99
CA ILE A 90 -4.25 3.87 17.77
C ILE A 90 -4.61 3.37 19.16
N GLY A 91 -4.19 2.14 19.49
CA GLY A 91 -4.68 1.44 20.67
C GLY A 91 -6.21 1.37 20.66
N SER A 92 -6.85 1.82 21.74
CA SER A 92 -8.32 1.87 21.84
C SER A 92 -8.97 3.13 21.24
N THR A 93 -8.18 4.07 20.72
CA THR A 93 -8.70 5.35 20.20
C THR A 93 -8.95 5.24 18.71
N ILE A 94 -10.20 5.46 18.30
CA ILE A 94 -10.59 5.51 16.89
C ILE A 94 -10.31 6.91 16.33
N LEU A 95 -9.48 6.97 15.28
CA LEU A 95 -9.12 8.21 14.57
C LEU A 95 -10.05 8.48 13.37
N SER A 96 -10.52 7.41 12.73
CA SER A 96 -11.45 7.44 11.61
C SER A 96 -12.36 6.22 11.64
N SER A 97 -13.59 6.37 11.17
CA SER A 97 -14.55 5.26 10.98
C SER A 97 -15.14 5.32 9.58
N SER A 98 -15.31 4.16 8.95
CA SER A 98 -15.92 4.00 7.63
C SER A 98 -15.31 4.93 6.58
N VAL A 99 -14.01 4.79 6.36
CA VAL A 99 -13.24 5.60 5.40
C VAL A 99 -12.80 4.75 4.22
N TYR A 100 -12.73 5.36 3.03
CA TYR A 100 -12.13 4.71 1.87
C TYR A 100 -10.60 4.77 1.95
N ALA A 101 -9.96 3.69 1.54
CA ALA A 101 -8.51 3.57 1.44
C ALA A 101 -8.14 2.97 0.10
N ILE A 102 -6.94 3.30 -0.40
CA ILE A 102 -6.39 2.75 -1.65
C ILE A 102 -5.17 1.92 -1.31
N ALA A 103 -5.10 0.70 -1.82
CA ALA A 103 -3.86 -0.07 -1.84
C ALA A 103 -2.99 0.43 -3.01
N ASP A 104 -1.88 1.09 -2.70
CA ASP A 104 -1.03 1.77 -3.68
C ASP A 104 0.46 1.43 -3.50
N THR A 105 0.99 0.56 -4.36
CA THR A 105 2.42 0.21 -4.37
C THR A 105 3.31 1.30 -4.98
N GLY A 106 2.72 2.32 -5.60
CA GLY A 106 3.46 3.48 -6.14
C GLY A 106 3.78 4.54 -5.09
N THR A 107 3.15 4.49 -3.91
CA THR A 107 3.36 5.44 -2.82
C THR A 107 4.21 4.81 -1.71
N THR A 108 5.24 5.52 -1.27
CA THR A 108 6.17 5.04 -0.22
C THR A 108 5.59 5.11 1.19
N PHE A 109 4.74 6.09 1.49
CA PHE A 109 4.19 6.33 2.82
C PHE A 109 2.72 5.95 2.92
N ILE A 110 2.26 5.61 4.13
CA ILE A 110 0.83 5.62 4.42
C ILE A 110 0.38 7.08 4.51
N ILE A 111 -0.52 7.49 3.62
CA ILE A 111 -1.04 8.85 3.54
C ILE A 111 -2.48 8.89 4.04
N GLY A 112 -2.82 9.91 4.81
CA GLY A 112 -4.17 10.14 5.30
C GLY A 112 -4.48 11.63 5.47
N PRO A 113 -5.73 11.99 5.83
CA PRO A 113 -6.08 13.38 6.02
C PRO A 113 -5.31 14.02 7.18
N THR A 114 -4.95 15.29 7.02
CA THR A 114 -4.04 16.01 7.93
C THR A 114 -4.49 15.93 9.38
N ILE A 115 -5.79 16.08 9.67
CA ILE A 115 -6.32 16.08 11.04
C ILE A 115 -6.00 14.74 11.75
N GLN A 116 -6.28 13.62 11.09
CA GLN A 116 -6.06 12.29 11.66
C GLN A 116 -4.58 11.95 11.77
N VAL A 117 -3.78 12.28 10.74
CA VAL A 117 -2.34 12.04 10.76
C VAL A 117 -1.65 12.88 11.85
N THR A 118 -2.04 14.15 12.02
CA THR A 118 -1.55 14.98 13.12
C THR A 118 -1.94 14.43 14.49
N ALA A 119 -3.18 13.95 14.65
CA ALA A 119 -3.62 13.32 15.90
C ALA A 119 -2.85 12.03 16.21
N LEU A 120 -2.63 11.18 15.20
CA LEU A 120 -1.83 9.96 15.32
C LEU A 120 -0.38 10.29 15.75
N ASN A 121 0.26 11.21 15.05
CA ASN A 121 1.62 11.63 15.33
C ASN A 121 1.77 12.22 16.74
N ALA A 122 0.80 13.01 17.20
CA ALA A 122 0.79 13.54 18.55
C ALA A 122 0.63 12.43 19.60
N ALA A 123 -0.26 11.46 19.36
CA ALA A 123 -0.47 10.32 20.25
C ALA A 123 0.76 9.42 20.38
N LEU A 124 1.58 9.33 19.32
CA LEU A 124 2.86 8.60 19.32
C LEU A 124 4.02 9.42 19.93
N GLY A 125 3.80 10.67 20.32
CA GLY A 125 4.85 11.56 20.85
C GLY A 125 5.84 12.02 19.77
N GLY A 126 5.37 12.15 18.53
CA GLY A 126 6.18 12.61 17.41
C GLY A 126 6.58 14.08 17.51
N ALA A 127 7.81 14.37 17.10
CA ALA A 127 8.36 15.71 17.04
C ALA A 127 8.61 16.10 15.58
N TYR A 128 8.09 17.25 15.16
CA TYR A 128 8.33 17.76 13.82
C TYR A 128 9.79 18.23 13.68
N ASP A 129 10.49 17.68 12.69
CA ASP A 129 11.80 18.15 12.26
C ASP A 129 11.64 19.06 11.04
N SER A 130 11.88 20.34 11.24
CA SER A 130 11.80 21.35 10.17
C SER A 130 12.85 21.16 9.07
N THR A 131 13.90 20.37 9.32
CA THR A 131 14.98 20.14 8.36
C THR A 131 14.57 19.11 7.32
N SER A 132 13.98 18.00 7.76
CA SER A 132 13.48 16.93 6.88
C SER A 132 12.04 17.15 6.44
N GLY A 133 11.27 17.99 7.14
CA GLY A 133 9.82 18.12 6.93
C GLY A 133 9.03 16.92 7.44
N LEU A 134 9.66 16.03 8.21
CA LEU A 134 9.05 14.81 8.73
C LEU A 134 8.70 14.95 10.21
N VAL A 135 7.76 14.11 10.67
CA VAL A 135 7.56 13.90 12.10
C VAL A 135 8.40 12.69 12.52
N CYS A 136 9.36 12.92 13.42
CA CYS A 136 10.27 11.92 13.93
C CYS A 136 9.74 11.35 15.26
N LEU A 137 9.85 10.02 15.41
CA LEU A 137 9.52 9.32 16.64
C LEU A 137 10.80 8.89 17.35
N PHE A 138 10.86 9.09 18.67
CA PHE A 138 11.92 8.49 19.48
C PHE A 138 11.60 7.01 19.68
N LEU A 139 12.55 6.13 19.36
CA LEU A 139 12.36 4.68 19.47
C LEU A 139 11.92 4.23 20.88
N ALA A 140 12.29 4.96 21.93
CA ALA A 140 11.85 4.70 23.30
C ALA A 140 10.32 4.86 23.52
N ASN A 141 9.64 5.62 22.66
CA ASN A 141 8.18 5.81 22.71
C ASN A 141 7.41 4.70 21.97
N LEU A 142 8.12 3.86 21.22
CA LEU A 142 7.57 2.69 20.53
C LEU A 142 7.65 1.47 21.47
N SER A 143 6.88 1.45 22.55
CA SER A 143 6.66 0.21 23.30
C SER A 143 5.74 -0.72 22.50
N GLU A 144 5.97 -2.03 22.57
CA GLU A 144 5.30 -3.10 21.78
C GLU A 144 3.76 -3.12 21.80
N ASN A 145 3.11 -2.30 22.64
CA ASN A 145 1.65 -2.28 22.84
C ASN A 145 0.89 -1.12 22.16
N ASN A 146 1.57 -0.22 21.43
CA ASN A 146 0.94 1.01 20.92
C ASN A 146 0.57 0.99 19.42
N ILE A 147 0.87 -0.09 18.69
CA ILE A 147 0.60 -0.19 17.25
C ILE A 147 -0.04 -1.55 16.93
N ILE A 148 -1.36 -1.63 17.09
CA ILE A 148 -2.26 -2.57 16.39
C ILE A 148 -3.57 -1.82 16.11
#